data_AF-A0A7S2F7P4-F1
#
_entry.id   AF-A0A7S2F7P4-F1
#
_cell.length_a   1.000
_cell.length_b   1.000
_cell.length_c   1.000
_cell.angle_alpha   90.00
_cell.angle_beta   90.00
_cell.angle_gamma   90.00
#
_symmetry.space_group_name_H-M   'P 1'
#
loop_
_entity.id
_entity.type
_entity.pdbx_description
1 polymer ?
#
loop_
_entity_poly.entity_id
_entity_poly.type
_entity_poly.pdbx_seq_one_letter_code
_entity_poly.pdbx_strand_id
1 'polypeptide(L)'
;MSELALVGCLTGASEDAEITPLGKVAIALPCDLRICRLLYFGCLFRCPCDAIAMAAGLTAADPFSAPSLLVLKDQREYVSKLERSFASRRWCDNGTYSEPLMLHTLVVEWIRVGAPRGLKNLGQFAREWSVMPKKFESLACDAIDLTVRMMKLLNPRNTAKAQIEEMLAGMHHSVDKHEDLLRVSSWGRPERVFSGDTEKLRSLVALAFSDQMLLHLNPKWAPNPSSKKKRQEEQILELMRKKKLDLVRSAALFVPGGQDEESMKVLCTAMCGEEPEALVYEEKSKVALVSFRPDHDQHHLGDGDALLWDVPAAIHRLHMFGSGRYRFLVEKTPSREEAPVELFKPLQPFLLSWEVLSHPGSGGRDKKKSKPMTVRGMCDWRNPLGYACHADDSLPATEFVGCCASIQGLEGGAQ
;
A
#
# COMPACT_ATOMS: atom_id res chain seq x y z
N MET A 1 18.19 -15.73 19.72
CA MET A 1 18.48 -14.75 20.79
C MET A 1 18.89 -13.39 20.23
N SER A 2 19.76 -13.29 19.22
CA SER A 2 20.16 -11.98 18.65
C SER A 2 19.00 -11.14 18.11
N GLU A 3 18.03 -11.73 17.41
CA GLU A 3 16.91 -10.98 16.82
C GLU A 3 16.00 -10.32 17.87
N LEU A 4 15.66 -11.03 18.96
CA LEU A 4 14.85 -10.49 20.06
C LEU A 4 15.54 -9.32 20.78
N ALA A 5 16.86 -9.40 20.93
CA ALA A 5 17.66 -8.29 21.46
C ALA A 5 17.69 -7.10 20.49
N LEU A 6 17.86 -7.38 19.19
CA LEU A 6 17.88 -6.35 18.13
C LEU A 6 16.57 -5.58 18.04
N VAL A 7 15.42 -6.26 18.18
CA VAL A 7 14.11 -5.59 18.18
C VAL A 7 13.74 -4.97 19.54
N GLY A 8 14.60 -5.11 20.54
CA GLY A 8 14.41 -4.52 21.87
C GLY A 8 13.47 -5.29 22.80
N CYS A 9 13.16 -6.57 22.51
CA CYS A 9 12.39 -7.44 23.40
C CYS A 9 13.22 -7.97 24.58
N LEU A 10 14.55 -8.02 24.43
CA LEU A 10 15.51 -8.38 25.48
C LEU A 10 16.49 -7.23 25.71
N THR A 11 17.02 -7.09 26.94
CA THR A 11 18.02 -6.06 27.27
C THR A 11 19.39 -6.28 26.61
N GLY A 12 19.66 -7.50 26.14
CA GLY A 12 20.91 -7.87 25.49
C GLY A 12 20.80 -9.22 24.78
N ALA A 13 21.90 -9.66 24.14
CA ALA A 13 21.97 -10.93 23.42
C ALA A 13 22.44 -12.11 24.27
N SER A 14 22.75 -11.87 25.55
CA SER A 14 23.20 -12.88 26.51
C SER A 14 22.02 -13.69 27.08
N GLU A 15 22.30 -14.88 27.61
CA GLU A 15 21.28 -15.77 28.18
C GLU A 15 20.64 -15.23 29.47
N ASP A 16 21.35 -14.36 30.18
CA ASP A 16 20.89 -13.65 31.37
C ASP A 16 20.15 -12.34 31.03
N ALA A 17 19.90 -12.06 29.75
CA ALA A 17 19.17 -10.86 29.35
C ALA A 17 17.72 -10.86 29.87
N GLU A 18 17.31 -9.75 30.44
CA GLU A 18 15.96 -9.57 30.98
C GLU A 18 14.95 -9.25 29.86
N ILE A 19 13.70 -9.66 30.08
CA ILE A 19 12.59 -9.36 29.19
C ILE A 19 12.16 -7.90 29.40
N THR A 20 12.25 -7.09 28.35
CA THR A 20 11.85 -5.67 28.38
C THR A 20 10.32 -5.53 28.45
N PRO A 21 9.77 -4.33 28.72
CA PRO A 21 8.33 -4.10 28.60
C PRO A 21 7.77 -4.47 27.23
N LEU A 22 8.50 -4.17 26.15
CA LEU A 22 8.15 -4.60 24.80
C LEU A 22 8.14 -6.13 24.67
N GLY A 23 9.15 -6.81 25.24
CA GLY A 23 9.18 -8.27 25.28
C GLY A 23 7.97 -8.89 25.98
N LYS A 24 7.50 -8.27 27.08
CA LYS A 24 6.28 -8.70 27.79
C LYS A 24 5.02 -8.54 26.93
N VAL A 25 4.92 -7.44 26.19
CA VAL A 25 3.83 -7.23 25.21
C VAL A 25 3.89 -8.31 24.12
N ALA A 26 5.09 -8.58 23.58
CA ALA A 26 5.27 -9.58 22.52
C ALA A 26 4.93 -11.02 22.96
N ILE A 27 5.13 -11.34 24.24
CA ILE A 27 4.71 -12.64 24.81
C ILE A 27 3.18 -12.73 24.94
N ALA A 28 2.52 -11.61 25.24
CA ALA A 28 1.10 -11.61 25.57
C ALA A 28 0.17 -11.49 24.35
N LEU A 29 0.67 -10.98 23.22
CA LEU A 29 -0.09 -10.74 22.01
C LEU A 29 0.20 -11.81 20.95
N PRO A 30 -0.82 -12.29 20.21
CA PRO A 30 -0.63 -13.25 19.12
C PRO A 30 -0.20 -12.54 17.82
N CYS A 31 0.84 -11.71 17.88
CA CYS A 31 1.27 -10.88 16.76
C CYS A 31 2.78 -10.98 16.53
N ASP A 32 3.22 -10.67 15.32
CA ASP A 32 4.63 -10.56 15.00
C ASP A 32 5.31 -9.43 15.79
N LEU A 33 6.62 -9.55 15.99
CA LEU A 33 7.41 -8.62 16.81
C LEU A 33 7.26 -7.15 16.38
N ARG A 34 7.13 -6.88 15.08
CA ARG A 34 6.95 -5.52 14.53
C ARG A 34 5.57 -4.96 14.81
N ILE A 35 4.54 -5.79 14.77
CA ILE A 35 3.17 -5.41 15.16
C ILE A 35 3.12 -5.15 16.67
N CYS A 36 3.81 -5.97 17.47
CA CYS A 36 3.97 -5.72 18.90
C CYS A 36 4.69 -4.39 19.19
N ARG A 37 5.75 -4.05 18.41
CA ARG A 37 6.40 -2.73 18.47
C ARG A 37 5.45 -1.60 18.12
N LEU A 38 4.66 -1.76 17.06
CA LEU A 38 3.65 -0.78 16.64
C LEU A 38 2.65 -0.47 17.76
N LEU A 39 2.10 -1.51 18.38
CA LEU A 39 1.16 -1.37 19.51
C LEU A 39 1.83 -0.74 20.74
N TYR A 40 3.04 -1.18 21.07
CA TYR A 40 3.81 -0.64 22.20
C TYR A 40 4.12 0.85 22.02
N PHE A 41 4.65 1.25 20.86
CA PHE A 41 4.93 2.63 20.55
C PHE A 41 3.65 3.47 20.42
N GLY A 42 2.53 2.89 19.97
CA GLY A 42 1.23 3.56 19.96
C GLY A 42 0.78 4.02 21.34
N CYS A 43 0.97 3.15 22.35
CA CYS A 43 0.73 3.54 23.74
C CYS A 43 1.69 4.65 24.21
N LEU A 44 2.98 4.55 23.90
CA LEU A 44 3.98 5.57 24.28
C LEU A 44 3.70 6.92 23.63
N PHE A 45 3.23 6.91 22.38
CA PHE A 45 2.92 8.11 21.61
C PHE A 45 1.52 8.64 21.92
N ARG A 46 0.75 8.00 22.82
CA ARG A 46 -0.65 8.39 23.13
C ARG A 46 -1.58 8.34 21.90
N CYS A 47 -1.38 7.37 21.03
CA CYS A 47 -2.25 7.01 19.91
C CYS A 47 -2.49 5.48 19.85
N PRO A 48 -2.90 4.84 20.97
CA PRO A 48 -3.05 3.38 21.02
C PRO A 48 -4.14 2.87 20.06
N CYS A 49 -5.21 3.66 19.85
CA CYS A 49 -6.32 3.28 18.98
C CYS A 49 -5.90 3.29 17.51
N ASP A 50 -5.14 4.32 17.09
CA ASP A 50 -4.57 4.36 15.74
C ASP A 50 -3.63 3.17 15.50
N ALA A 51 -2.80 2.83 16.50
CA ALA A 51 -1.89 1.68 16.44
C ALA A 51 -2.63 0.33 16.33
N ILE A 52 -3.73 0.15 17.07
CA ILE A 52 -4.57 -1.06 16.99
C ILE A 52 -5.22 -1.18 15.61
N ALA A 53 -5.77 -0.09 15.08
CA ALA A 53 -6.38 -0.08 13.75
C ALA A 53 -5.36 -0.43 12.65
N MET A 54 -4.15 0.16 12.70
CA MET A 54 -3.06 -0.22 11.79
C MET A 54 -2.63 -1.68 11.97
N ALA A 55 -2.47 -2.14 13.21
CA ALA A 55 -2.08 -3.52 13.50
C ALA A 55 -3.09 -4.54 12.96
N ALA A 56 -4.38 -4.31 13.20
CA ALA A 56 -5.45 -5.16 12.69
C ALA A 56 -5.46 -5.21 11.15
N GLY A 57 -5.29 -4.05 10.50
CA GLY A 57 -5.16 -3.97 9.05
C GLY A 57 -3.98 -4.78 8.51
N LEU A 58 -2.80 -4.65 9.14
CA LEU A 58 -1.57 -5.30 8.69
C LEU A 58 -1.54 -6.80 8.96
N THR A 59 -2.22 -7.27 10.01
CA THR A 59 -2.35 -8.70 10.31
C THR A 59 -3.40 -9.38 9.43
N ALA A 60 -4.45 -8.67 9.02
CA ALA A 60 -5.48 -9.18 8.14
C ALA A 60 -5.04 -9.20 6.66
N ALA A 61 -5.62 -10.10 5.87
CA ALA A 61 -5.48 -10.04 4.41
C ALA A 61 -6.19 -8.80 3.85
N ASP A 62 -5.61 -8.17 2.82
CA ASP A 62 -6.15 -6.98 2.16
C ASP A 62 -7.68 -7.07 1.94
N PRO A 63 -8.48 -6.26 2.67
CA PRO A 63 -9.92 -6.40 2.74
C PRO A 63 -10.61 -5.90 1.49
N PHE A 64 -9.98 -5.00 0.74
CA PHE A 64 -10.56 -4.41 -0.45
C PHE A 64 -10.70 -5.44 -1.57
N SER A 65 -11.66 -5.21 -2.46
CA SER A 65 -11.88 -6.06 -3.61
C SER A 65 -10.69 -6.02 -4.57
N ALA A 66 -10.31 -7.20 -5.08
CA ALA A 66 -9.29 -7.35 -6.11
C ALA A 66 -9.93 -8.02 -7.33
N PRO A 67 -10.66 -7.25 -8.17
CA PRO A 67 -11.25 -7.79 -9.39
C PRO A 67 -10.20 -8.48 -10.24
N SER A 68 -10.56 -9.59 -10.87
CA SER A 68 -9.68 -10.37 -11.73
C SER A 68 -10.46 -10.88 -12.94
N LEU A 69 -9.86 -10.78 -14.13
CA LEU A 69 -10.40 -11.34 -15.38
C LEU A 69 -10.49 -12.88 -15.36
N LEU A 70 -9.83 -13.53 -14.39
CA LEU A 70 -10.02 -14.96 -14.15
C LEU A 70 -11.45 -15.27 -13.71
N VAL A 71 -12.04 -14.37 -12.91
CA VAL A 71 -13.38 -14.51 -12.31
C VAL A 71 -14.44 -13.73 -13.09
N LEU A 72 -14.14 -12.48 -13.46
CA LEU A 72 -15.04 -11.59 -14.17
C LEU A 72 -14.82 -11.73 -15.68
N LYS A 73 -15.81 -12.28 -16.38
CA LYS A 73 -15.73 -12.48 -17.84
C LYS A 73 -16.13 -11.23 -18.63
N ASP A 74 -17.02 -10.40 -18.08
CA ASP A 74 -17.35 -9.11 -18.67
C ASP A 74 -16.26 -8.07 -18.32
N GLN A 75 -15.57 -7.59 -19.35
CA GLN A 75 -14.53 -6.57 -19.23
C GLN A 75 -15.09 -5.25 -18.67
N ARG A 76 -16.34 -4.88 -19.00
CA ARG A 76 -16.95 -3.64 -18.48
C ARG A 76 -17.23 -3.74 -16.99
N GLU A 77 -17.78 -4.88 -16.55
CA GLU A 77 -17.98 -5.15 -15.13
C GLU A 77 -16.64 -5.19 -14.37
N TYR A 78 -15.60 -5.79 -14.97
CA TYR A 78 -14.24 -5.79 -14.42
C TYR A 78 -13.72 -4.37 -14.23
N VAL A 79 -13.77 -3.51 -15.27
CA VAL A 79 -13.32 -2.12 -15.20
C VAL A 79 -14.10 -1.34 -14.13
N SER A 80 -15.43 -1.43 -14.12
CA SER A 80 -16.26 -0.73 -13.13
C SER A 80 -15.98 -1.17 -11.68
N LYS A 81 -15.73 -2.46 -11.44
CA LYS A 81 -15.34 -2.95 -10.11
C LYS A 81 -13.93 -2.51 -9.73
N LEU A 82 -13.03 -2.46 -10.71
CA LEU A 82 -11.65 -2.02 -10.51
C LEU A 82 -11.60 -0.53 -10.14
N GLU A 83 -12.37 0.30 -10.85
CA GLU A 83 -12.52 1.74 -10.57
C GLU A 83 -13.06 1.99 -9.16
N ARG A 84 -14.13 1.30 -8.75
CA ARG A 84 -14.68 1.47 -7.41
C ARG A 84 -13.71 1.05 -6.30
N SER A 85 -13.02 -0.07 -6.50
CA SER A 85 -11.96 -0.51 -5.57
C SER A 85 -10.83 0.52 -5.49
N PHE A 86 -10.36 0.99 -6.63
CA PHE A 86 -9.31 2.01 -6.72
C PHE A 86 -9.71 3.32 -6.03
N ALA A 87 -10.91 3.82 -6.30
CA ALA A 87 -11.44 5.04 -5.70
C ALA A 87 -11.54 4.93 -4.17
N SER A 88 -12.05 3.79 -3.66
CA SER A 88 -12.17 3.56 -2.21
C SER A 88 -10.80 3.56 -1.53
N ARG A 89 -9.81 2.91 -2.15
CA ARG A 89 -8.44 2.87 -1.62
C ARG A 89 -7.76 4.23 -1.65
N ARG A 90 -7.88 4.96 -2.76
CA ARG A 90 -7.33 6.31 -2.89
C ARG A 90 -7.93 7.26 -1.86
N TRP A 91 -9.24 7.15 -1.64
CA TRP A 91 -9.91 7.91 -0.59
C TRP A 91 -9.33 7.58 0.79
N CYS A 92 -9.20 6.28 1.13
CA CYS A 92 -8.66 5.87 2.42
C CYS A 92 -7.18 6.26 2.60
N ASP A 93 -6.39 6.18 1.53
CA ASP A 93 -4.97 6.56 1.54
C ASP A 93 -4.79 8.07 1.72
N ASN A 94 -5.69 8.88 1.16
CA ASN A 94 -5.69 10.34 1.31
C ASN A 94 -4.33 11.00 0.97
N GLY A 95 -3.62 10.48 -0.03
CA GLY A 95 -2.31 10.97 -0.46
C GLY A 95 -1.19 10.70 0.55
N THR A 96 -1.41 9.81 1.50
CA THR A 96 -0.38 9.43 2.47
C THR A 96 0.62 8.43 1.91
N TYR A 97 0.26 7.73 0.83
CA TYR A 97 1.02 6.66 0.19
C TYR A 97 1.49 5.63 1.22
N SER A 98 0.56 5.18 2.06
CA SER A 98 0.83 4.36 3.22
C SER A 98 -0.29 3.35 3.43
N GLU A 99 -0.04 2.09 3.05
CA GLU A 99 -0.99 1.00 3.28
C GLU A 99 -1.45 0.87 4.76
N PRO A 100 -0.57 0.95 5.78
CA PRO A 100 -1.01 0.98 7.18
C PRO A 100 -2.00 2.11 7.46
N LEU A 101 -1.76 3.32 6.96
CA LEU A 101 -2.65 4.47 7.18
C LEU A 101 -3.94 4.37 6.38
N MET A 102 -3.89 3.83 5.16
CA MET A 102 -5.07 3.52 4.36
C MET A 102 -5.98 2.52 5.08
N LEU A 103 -5.41 1.43 5.61
CA LEU A 103 -6.17 0.42 6.37
C LEU A 103 -6.67 0.97 7.70
N HIS A 104 -5.88 1.81 8.36
CA HIS A 104 -6.32 2.57 9.53
C HIS A 104 -7.55 3.42 9.21
N THR A 105 -7.51 4.23 8.14
CA THR A 105 -8.65 5.06 7.72
C THR A 105 -9.89 4.20 7.46
N LEU A 106 -9.73 3.05 6.80
CA LEU A 106 -10.85 2.11 6.58
C LEU A 106 -11.46 1.60 7.90
N VAL A 107 -10.63 1.27 8.91
CA VAL A 107 -11.12 0.88 10.25
C VAL A 107 -11.84 2.03 10.93
N VAL A 108 -11.30 3.25 10.86
CA VAL A 108 -11.92 4.44 11.44
C VAL A 108 -13.29 4.69 10.82
N GLU A 109 -13.41 4.61 9.49
CA GLU A 109 -14.69 4.77 8.80
C GLU A 109 -15.70 3.69 9.16
N TRP A 110 -15.24 2.44 9.29
CA TRP A 110 -16.09 1.35 9.77
C TRP A 110 -16.65 1.63 11.16
N ILE A 111 -15.83 2.13 12.09
CA ILE A 111 -16.29 2.50 13.43
C ILE A 111 -17.24 3.70 13.37
N ARG A 112 -16.94 4.72 12.55
CA ARG A 112 -17.78 5.92 12.37
C ARG A 112 -19.20 5.59 11.89
N VAL A 113 -19.36 4.59 11.04
CA VAL A 113 -20.69 4.17 10.56
C VAL A 113 -21.38 3.14 11.47
N GLY A 114 -20.83 2.88 12.65
CA GLY A 114 -21.44 2.04 13.69
C GLY A 114 -20.96 0.62 13.70
N ALA A 115 -19.73 0.40 13.24
CA ALA A 115 -19.04 -0.88 13.25
C ALA A 115 -19.95 -2.05 12.79
N PRO A 116 -20.64 -1.95 11.63
CA PRO A 116 -21.56 -3.00 11.20
C PRO A 116 -20.86 -4.36 11.17
N ARG A 117 -21.54 -5.39 11.73
CA ARG A 117 -21.00 -6.75 11.86
C ARG A 117 -21.87 -7.80 11.18
N GLY A 118 -21.22 -8.85 10.71
CA GLY A 118 -21.87 -9.98 10.07
C GLY A 118 -22.25 -9.67 8.63
N LEU A 119 -22.25 -10.72 7.80
CA LEU A 119 -22.42 -10.60 6.34
C LEU A 119 -23.69 -9.85 5.93
N LYS A 120 -24.77 -9.91 6.72
CA LYS A 120 -26.03 -9.21 6.45
C LYS A 120 -25.90 -7.69 6.62
N ASN A 121 -25.27 -7.23 7.70
CA ASN A 121 -25.20 -5.79 8.03
C ASN A 121 -24.02 -5.11 7.34
N LEU A 122 -22.94 -5.86 7.05
CA LEU A 122 -21.80 -5.36 6.30
C LEU A 122 -22.10 -5.05 4.83
N GLY A 123 -23.24 -5.49 4.29
CA GLY A 123 -23.53 -5.40 2.85
C GLY A 123 -23.51 -3.99 2.29
N GLN A 124 -23.97 -2.99 3.05
CA GLN A 124 -23.92 -1.58 2.62
C GLN A 124 -22.48 -1.06 2.66
N PHE A 125 -21.81 -1.19 3.80
CA PHE A 125 -20.42 -0.77 3.99
C PHE A 125 -19.49 -1.39 2.93
N ALA A 126 -19.64 -2.69 2.69
CA ALA A 126 -18.83 -3.42 1.72
C ALA A 126 -18.98 -2.93 0.29
N ARG A 127 -20.19 -2.49 -0.10
CA ARG A 127 -20.42 -1.93 -1.44
C ARG A 127 -19.86 -0.52 -1.57
N GLU A 128 -20.01 0.29 -0.54
CA GLU A 128 -19.55 1.68 -0.52
C GLU A 128 -18.02 1.76 -0.55
N TRP A 129 -17.36 0.98 0.30
CA TRP A 129 -15.91 0.96 0.44
C TRP A 129 -15.22 -0.07 -0.47
N SER A 130 -16.00 -0.75 -1.32
CA SER A 130 -15.51 -1.78 -2.24
C SER A 130 -14.66 -2.87 -1.57
N VAL A 131 -15.04 -3.29 -0.36
CA VAL A 131 -14.38 -4.34 0.40
C VAL A 131 -15.09 -5.69 0.28
N MET A 132 -14.34 -6.77 0.43
CA MET A 132 -14.83 -8.15 0.47
C MET A 132 -15.38 -8.45 1.88
N PRO A 133 -16.69 -8.70 2.05
CA PRO A 133 -17.30 -8.83 3.38
C PRO A 133 -16.61 -9.83 4.30
N LYS A 134 -16.20 -11.00 3.77
CA LYS A 134 -15.53 -12.05 4.56
C LYS A 134 -14.14 -11.61 5.05
N LYS A 135 -13.37 -10.92 4.21
CA LYS A 135 -12.03 -10.45 4.59
C LYS A 135 -12.14 -9.30 5.59
N PHE A 136 -13.08 -8.39 5.35
CA PHE A 136 -13.32 -7.27 6.24
C PHE A 136 -13.85 -7.73 7.62
N GLU A 137 -14.71 -8.76 7.68
CA GLU A 137 -15.13 -9.34 8.97
C GLU A 137 -13.94 -9.93 9.74
N SER A 138 -12.96 -10.53 9.06
CA SER A 138 -11.71 -10.98 9.70
C SER A 138 -10.94 -9.81 10.32
N LEU A 139 -10.72 -8.76 9.53
CA LEU A 139 -10.05 -7.53 10.00
C LEU A 139 -10.79 -6.91 11.20
N ALA A 140 -12.12 -6.87 11.16
CA ALA A 140 -12.96 -6.38 12.25
C ALA A 140 -12.86 -7.28 13.50
N CYS A 141 -12.73 -8.61 13.36
CA CYS A 141 -12.44 -9.50 14.48
C CYS A 141 -11.07 -9.20 15.09
N ASP A 142 -10.04 -9.05 14.25
CA ASP A 142 -8.67 -8.76 14.70
C ASP A 142 -8.59 -7.43 15.45
N ALA A 143 -9.27 -6.39 14.95
CA ALA A 143 -9.36 -5.09 15.64
C ALA A 143 -9.96 -5.22 17.05
N ILE A 144 -11.05 -5.97 17.21
CA ILE A 144 -11.69 -6.20 18.52
C ILE A 144 -10.78 -7.02 19.44
N ASP A 145 -10.24 -8.13 18.95
CA ASP A 145 -9.38 -9.01 19.76
C ASP A 145 -8.13 -8.28 20.26
N LEU A 146 -7.48 -7.50 19.38
CA LEU A 146 -6.34 -6.66 19.76
C LEU A 146 -6.74 -5.57 20.77
N THR A 147 -7.88 -4.92 20.59
CA THR A 147 -8.42 -3.93 21.54
C THR A 147 -8.59 -4.54 22.93
N VAL A 148 -9.25 -5.69 23.01
CA VAL A 148 -9.48 -6.40 24.28
C VAL A 148 -8.17 -6.84 24.92
N ARG A 149 -7.25 -7.43 24.16
CA ARG A 149 -5.96 -7.88 24.71
C ARG A 149 -5.10 -6.72 25.18
N MET A 150 -5.00 -5.64 24.39
CA MET A 150 -4.25 -4.45 24.78
C MET A 150 -4.80 -3.83 26.06
N MET A 151 -6.12 -3.76 26.20
CA MET A 151 -6.77 -3.24 27.41
C MET A 151 -6.41 -4.05 28.66
N LYS A 152 -6.24 -5.38 28.56
CA LYS A 152 -5.80 -6.24 29.66
C LYS A 152 -4.36 -6.00 30.09
N LEU A 153 -3.50 -5.55 29.17
CA LEU A 153 -2.09 -5.27 29.45
C LEU A 153 -1.86 -3.91 30.10
N LEU A 154 -2.84 -3.00 30.02
CA LEU A 154 -2.70 -1.63 30.50
C LEU A 154 -3.18 -1.45 31.94
N ASN A 155 -2.44 -0.65 32.70
CA ASN A 155 -2.83 -0.22 34.03
C ASN A 155 -4.20 0.52 33.96
N PRO A 156 -5.17 0.23 34.86
CA PRO A 156 -6.45 0.91 34.91
C PRO A 156 -6.39 2.45 34.97
N ARG A 157 -5.30 3.01 35.50
CA ARG A 157 -5.10 4.47 35.60
C ARG A 157 -4.46 5.08 34.35
N ASN A 158 -4.11 4.29 33.35
CA ASN A 158 -3.46 4.75 32.14
C ASN A 158 -4.51 5.35 31.19
N THR A 159 -4.25 6.57 30.69
CA THR A 159 -5.12 7.24 29.71
C THR A 159 -5.28 6.44 28.42
N ALA A 160 -4.26 5.65 28.04
CA ALA A 160 -4.34 4.76 26.90
C ALA A 160 -5.43 3.69 27.08
N LYS A 161 -5.67 3.21 28.31
CA LYS A 161 -6.73 2.24 28.58
C LYS A 161 -8.11 2.86 28.35
N ALA A 162 -8.33 4.08 28.84
CA ALA A 162 -9.58 4.80 28.63
C ALA A 162 -9.87 5.06 27.14
N GLN A 163 -8.84 5.39 26.34
CA GLN A 163 -8.98 5.53 24.89
C GLN A 163 -9.39 4.21 24.23
N ILE A 164 -8.78 3.09 24.62
CA ILE A 164 -9.09 1.76 24.08
C ILE A 164 -10.50 1.30 24.51
N GLU A 165 -10.93 1.61 25.73
CA GLU A 165 -12.30 1.37 26.20
C GLU A 165 -13.32 2.17 25.36
N GLU A 166 -13.01 3.43 25.02
CA GLU A 166 -13.86 4.26 24.16
C GLU A 166 -13.87 3.76 22.71
N MET A 167 -12.74 3.26 22.19
CA MET A 167 -12.69 2.58 20.88
C MET A 167 -13.53 1.31 20.86
N LEU A 168 -13.45 0.49 21.92
CA LEU A 168 -14.26 -0.73 22.06
C LEU A 168 -15.75 -0.41 22.11
N ALA A 169 -16.14 0.64 22.84
CA ALA A 169 -17.51 1.15 22.87
C ALA A 169 -17.96 1.66 21.50
N GLY A 170 -17.08 2.32 20.74
CA GLY A 170 -17.32 2.68 19.34
C GLY A 170 -17.59 1.46 18.44
N MET A 171 -17.02 0.30 18.77
CA MET A 171 -17.30 -0.98 18.11
C MET A 171 -18.52 -1.72 18.68
N HIS A 172 -19.34 -1.08 19.52
CA HIS A 172 -20.50 -1.69 20.20
C HIS A 172 -20.15 -2.80 21.19
N HIS A 173 -18.96 -2.73 21.78
CA HIS A 173 -18.50 -3.70 22.74
C HIS A 173 -18.08 -3.07 24.06
N SER A 174 -18.16 -3.85 25.13
CA SER A 174 -17.51 -3.56 26.41
C SER A 174 -16.94 -4.85 26.98
N VAL A 175 -16.13 -4.74 28.02
CA VAL A 175 -15.62 -5.91 28.75
C VAL A 175 -16.14 -5.86 30.17
N ASP A 176 -16.65 -6.99 30.65
CA ASP A 176 -17.16 -7.10 32.01
C ASP A 176 -16.03 -7.40 33.03
N LYS A 177 -16.41 -7.60 34.30
CA LYS A 177 -15.47 -7.93 35.37
C LYS A 177 -14.77 -9.29 35.22
N HIS A 178 -15.32 -10.18 34.39
CA HIS A 178 -14.77 -11.50 34.07
C HIS A 178 -13.94 -11.49 32.80
N GLU A 179 -13.74 -10.30 32.22
CA GLU A 179 -13.07 -10.09 30.96
C GLU A 179 -13.81 -10.65 29.73
N ASP A 180 -15.13 -10.86 29.87
CA ASP A 180 -16.00 -11.32 28.80
C ASP A 180 -16.48 -10.15 27.96
N LEU A 181 -16.53 -10.36 26.64
CA LEU A 181 -16.97 -9.37 25.67
C LEU A 181 -18.50 -9.25 25.68
N LEU A 182 -19.00 -8.11 26.12
CA LEU A 182 -20.43 -7.77 26.10
C LEU A 182 -20.75 -6.88 24.91
N ARG A 183 -21.99 -6.97 24.41
CA ARG A 183 -22.53 -6.00 23.46
C ARG A 183 -23.16 -4.83 24.21
N VAL A 184 -22.87 -3.61 23.77
CA VAL A 184 -23.45 -2.40 24.35
C VAL A 184 -24.23 -1.60 23.31
N SER A 185 -25.32 -0.99 23.75
CA SER A 185 -26.16 -0.13 22.91
C SER A 185 -25.63 1.31 22.81
N SER A 186 -24.76 1.72 23.72
CA SER A 186 -24.17 3.06 23.74
C SER A 186 -23.10 3.19 22.67
N TRP A 187 -23.25 4.22 21.83
CA TRP A 187 -22.21 4.65 20.91
C TRP A 187 -21.11 5.42 21.66
N GLY A 188 -19.86 4.97 21.53
CA GLY A 188 -18.69 5.80 21.83
C GLY A 188 -18.58 6.98 20.86
N ARG A 189 -17.68 7.93 21.13
CA ARG A 189 -17.33 9.01 20.19
C ARG A 189 -16.01 8.68 19.50
N PRO A 190 -16.03 7.88 18.43
CA PRO A 190 -14.79 7.39 17.82
C PRO A 190 -13.90 8.52 17.30
N GLU A 191 -14.44 9.70 17.02
CA GLU A 191 -13.65 10.86 16.57
C GLU A 191 -12.67 11.37 17.63
N ARG A 192 -12.85 10.99 18.90
CA ARG A 192 -12.01 11.45 20.02
C ARG A 192 -10.83 10.55 20.32
N VAL A 193 -10.87 9.29 19.86
CA VAL A 193 -9.86 8.29 20.22
C VAL A 193 -8.70 8.21 19.22
N PHE A 194 -8.93 8.66 17.99
CA PHE A 194 -7.92 8.70 16.93
C PHE A 194 -7.23 10.06 16.89
N SER A 195 -5.91 10.06 16.69
CA SER A 195 -5.09 11.27 16.79
C SER A 195 -5.30 12.26 15.65
N GLY A 196 -5.68 11.78 14.45
CA GLY A 196 -5.76 12.59 13.22
C GLY A 196 -4.42 13.17 12.73
N ASP A 197 -3.34 12.96 13.48
CA ASP A 197 -2.01 13.51 13.23
C ASP A 197 -1.22 12.56 12.33
N THR A 198 -1.25 12.82 11.03
CA THR A 198 -0.60 11.97 10.02
C THR A 198 0.91 11.84 10.25
N GLU A 199 1.62 12.90 10.62
CA GLU A 199 3.08 12.87 10.84
C GLU A 199 3.46 11.99 12.02
N LYS A 200 2.66 12.05 13.09
CA LYS A 200 2.81 11.18 14.24
C LYS A 200 2.57 9.71 13.91
N LEU A 201 1.52 9.40 13.15
CA LEU A 201 1.24 8.02 12.73
C LEU A 201 2.33 7.47 11.79
N ARG A 202 2.87 8.33 10.92
CA ARG A 202 4.03 8.01 10.06
C ARG A 202 5.27 7.67 10.87
N SER A 203 5.59 8.51 11.85
CA SER A 203 6.72 8.30 12.77
C SER A 203 6.56 6.98 13.54
N LEU A 204 5.33 6.67 13.95
CA LEU A 204 5.00 5.44 14.64
C LEU A 204 5.26 4.19 13.77
N VAL A 205 4.83 4.20 12.50
CA VAL A 205 5.11 3.11 11.54
C VAL A 205 6.62 2.98 11.31
N ALA A 206 7.32 4.09 11.07
CA ALA A 206 8.77 4.07 10.85
C ALA A 206 9.54 3.48 12.04
N LEU A 207 9.13 3.83 13.27
CA LEU A 207 9.72 3.28 14.49
C LEU A 207 9.40 1.79 14.70
N ALA A 208 8.22 1.33 14.31
CA ALA A 208 7.83 -0.07 14.46
C ALA A 208 8.54 -1.00 13.45
N PHE A 209 8.80 -0.49 12.24
CA PHE A 209 9.37 -1.21 11.11
C PHE A 209 10.76 -0.71 10.70
N SER A 210 11.51 -0.14 11.65
CA SER A 210 12.81 0.49 11.39
C SER A 210 13.88 -0.47 10.84
N ASP A 211 13.69 -1.78 11.01
CA ASP A 211 14.54 -2.85 10.49
C ASP A 211 14.15 -3.32 9.08
N GLN A 212 13.06 -2.79 8.52
CA GLN A 212 12.54 -3.08 7.17
C GLN A 212 12.47 -1.83 6.30
N MET A 213 13.49 -0.98 6.40
CA MET A 213 13.61 0.23 5.58
C MET A 213 14.21 -0.09 4.21
N LEU A 214 13.47 0.25 3.17
CA LEU A 214 13.92 0.34 1.80
C LEU A 214 14.40 1.77 1.57
N LEU A 215 15.58 1.95 0.99
CA LEU A 215 16.04 3.28 0.60
C LEU A 215 16.04 3.38 -0.92
N HIS A 216 15.41 4.43 -1.42
CA HIS A 216 15.56 4.83 -2.80
C HIS A 216 16.85 5.66 -2.95
N LEU A 217 18.00 4.99 -3.03
CA LEU A 217 19.32 5.66 -3.04
C LEU A 217 19.68 6.31 -4.38
N ASN A 218 18.86 6.13 -5.41
CA ASN A 218 19.08 6.72 -6.73
C ASN A 218 17.81 6.59 -7.57
N PRO A 219 17.07 7.68 -7.81
CA PRO A 219 16.05 7.65 -8.81
C PRO A 219 16.73 7.49 -10.16
N LYS A 220 16.41 6.39 -10.85
CA LYS A 220 17.17 5.83 -11.97
C LYS A 220 17.14 6.66 -13.26
N TRP A 221 16.85 7.96 -13.19
CA TRP A 221 17.00 8.89 -14.31
C TRP A 221 18.46 9.31 -14.55
N ALA A 222 19.38 9.07 -13.61
CA ALA A 222 20.81 9.31 -13.84
C ALA A 222 21.42 8.21 -14.75
N PRO A 223 22.01 8.52 -15.92
CA PRO A 223 22.50 7.53 -16.88
C PRO A 223 23.60 6.65 -16.29
N ASN A 224 23.51 5.33 -16.52
CA ASN A 224 24.61 4.40 -16.23
C ASN A 224 25.08 3.84 -17.58
N PRO A 225 26.24 4.27 -18.09
CA PRO A 225 26.66 4.03 -19.47
C PRO A 225 26.93 2.55 -19.80
N SER A 226 26.90 1.64 -18.80
CA SER A 226 27.31 0.25 -18.95
C SER A 226 26.19 -0.75 -19.32
N SER A 227 24.92 -0.33 -19.33
CA SER A 227 23.76 -1.25 -19.48
C SER A 227 22.98 -1.02 -20.79
N LYS A 228 23.08 -1.94 -21.76
CA LYS A 228 22.28 -1.90 -23.00
C LYS A 228 20.77 -1.82 -22.75
N LYS A 229 20.27 -2.40 -21.65
CA LYS A 229 18.84 -2.39 -21.28
C LYS A 229 18.39 -1.03 -20.76
N LYS A 230 19.31 -0.25 -20.15
CA LYS A 230 19.06 1.13 -19.70
C LYS A 230 18.85 2.10 -20.86
N ARG A 231 19.45 1.81 -22.01
CA ARG A 231 19.29 2.60 -23.25
C ARG A 231 17.84 2.68 -23.72
N GLN A 232 17.01 1.67 -23.47
CA GLN A 232 15.61 1.65 -23.93
C GLN A 232 14.70 2.56 -23.08
N GLU A 233 14.83 2.52 -21.75
CA GLU A 233 14.10 3.42 -20.84
C GLU A 233 14.50 4.88 -21.11
N GLU A 234 15.81 5.15 -21.26
CA GLU A 234 16.33 6.47 -21.62
C GLU A 234 15.83 6.95 -22.99
N GLN A 235 15.79 6.07 -24.00
CA GLN A 235 15.22 6.38 -25.31
C GLN A 235 13.73 6.75 -25.24
N ILE A 236 12.96 6.06 -24.40
CA ILE A 236 11.54 6.36 -24.19
C ILE A 236 11.38 7.73 -23.53
N LEU A 237 12.19 8.04 -22.51
CA LEU A 237 12.17 9.36 -21.86
C LEU A 237 12.57 10.47 -22.83
N GLU A 238 13.63 10.25 -23.61
CA GLU A 238 14.06 11.18 -24.66
C GLU A 238 12.95 11.41 -25.69
N LEU A 239 12.25 10.34 -26.07
CA LEU A 239 11.13 10.40 -27.00
C LEU A 239 9.95 11.16 -26.41
N MET A 240 9.57 10.90 -25.14
CA MET A 240 8.52 11.65 -24.44
C MET A 240 8.85 13.13 -24.37
N ARG A 241 10.09 13.50 -24.00
CA ARG A 241 10.56 14.89 -23.97
C ARG A 241 10.52 15.53 -25.35
N LYS A 242 11.04 14.84 -26.38
CA LYS A 242 11.03 15.32 -27.77
C LYS A 242 9.60 15.58 -28.26
N LYS A 243 8.64 14.77 -27.83
CA LYS A 243 7.23 14.89 -28.15
C LYS A 243 6.46 15.83 -27.21
N LYS A 244 7.15 16.44 -26.24
CA LYS A 244 6.58 17.37 -25.24
C LYS A 244 5.43 16.74 -24.44
N LEU A 245 5.54 15.46 -24.13
CA LEU A 245 4.59 14.77 -23.26
C LEU A 245 4.93 15.03 -21.78
N ASP A 246 3.90 15.16 -20.96
CA ASP A 246 4.04 15.24 -19.51
C ASP A 246 4.47 13.87 -18.96
N LEU A 247 5.65 13.79 -18.35
CA LEU A 247 6.22 12.53 -17.86
C LEU A 247 5.41 11.90 -16.72
N VAL A 248 4.71 12.70 -15.92
CA VAL A 248 3.89 12.20 -14.78
C VAL A 248 2.63 11.55 -15.33
N ARG A 249 2.07 12.17 -16.36
CA ARG A 249 0.78 11.80 -16.95
C ARG A 249 0.89 10.86 -18.13
N SER A 250 2.11 10.38 -18.43
CA SER A 250 2.38 9.52 -19.59
C SER A 250 2.93 8.15 -19.23
N ALA A 251 2.55 7.15 -20.02
CA ALA A 251 3.10 5.80 -19.99
C ALA A 251 3.54 5.36 -21.39
N ALA A 252 4.47 4.41 -21.45
CA ALA A 252 4.87 3.76 -22.68
C ALA A 252 4.34 2.33 -22.73
N LEU A 253 3.65 2.01 -23.81
CA LEU A 253 3.13 0.68 -24.13
C LEU A 253 3.98 0.08 -25.24
N PHE A 254 4.54 -1.11 -25.03
CA PHE A 254 5.15 -1.87 -26.13
C PHE A 254 4.07 -2.66 -26.84
N VAL A 255 4.00 -2.45 -28.15
CA VAL A 255 2.93 -2.98 -28.98
C VAL A 255 3.56 -3.83 -30.09
N PRO A 256 3.05 -5.02 -30.40
CA PRO A 256 3.46 -5.75 -31.58
C PRO A 256 3.17 -4.93 -32.85
N GLY A 257 3.98 -5.13 -33.91
CA GLY A 257 3.83 -4.37 -35.15
C GLY A 257 2.47 -4.59 -35.82
N GLY A 258 2.06 -3.65 -36.67
CA GLY A 258 0.79 -3.71 -37.39
C GLY A 258 -0.40 -3.07 -36.68
N GLN A 259 -0.17 -2.28 -35.62
CA GLN A 259 -1.19 -1.38 -35.05
C GLN A 259 -0.98 0.04 -35.57
N ASP A 260 -2.08 0.73 -35.86
CA ASP A 260 -2.09 2.17 -36.14
C ASP A 260 -2.48 2.98 -34.89
N GLU A 261 -2.38 4.29 -34.98
CA GLU A 261 -2.68 5.20 -33.88
C GLU A 261 -4.12 5.05 -33.39
N GLU A 262 -5.07 4.88 -34.32
CA GLU A 262 -6.50 4.76 -34.01
C GLU A 262 -6.81 3.47 -33.26
N SER A 263 -6.28 2.33 -33.73
CA SER A 263 -6.39 1.04 -33.03
C SER A 263 -5.81 1.14 -31.62
N MET A 264 -4.71 1.87 -31.46
CA MET A 264 -4.10 2.07 -30.14
C MET A 264 -4.93 2.96 -29.22
N LYS A 265 -5.62 3.98 -29.75
CA LYS A 265 -6.56 4.78 -28.96
C LYS A 265 -7.71 3.92 -28.47
N VAL A 266 -8.36 3.17 -29.36
CA VAL A 266 -9.45 2.24 -29.01
C VAL A 266 -9.01 1.25 -27.93
N LEU A 267 -7.82 0.67 -28.09
CA LEU A 267 -7.25 -0.28 -27.14
C LEU A 267 -7.01 0.35 -25.76
N CYS A 268 -6.41 1.55 -25.72
CA CYS A 268 -6.18 2.27 -24.47
C CYS A 268 -7.49 2.65 -23.80
N THR A 269 -8.49 3.12 -24.56
CA THR A 269 -9.84 3.40 -24.04
C THR A 269 -10.48 2.15 -23.44
N ALA A 270 -10.37 1.00 -24.10
CA ALA A 270 -10.94 -0.25 -23.61
C ALA A 270 -10.25 -0.75 -22.31
N MET A 271 -8.96 -0.50 -22.16
CA MET A 271 -8.21 -0.87 -20.95
C MET A 271 -8.39 0.12 -19.80
N CYS A 272 -8.46 1.41 -20.12
CA CYS A 272 -8.43 2.50 -19.14
C CYS A 272 -9.81 3.03 -18.81
N GLY A 273 -10.86 2.68 -19.55
CA GLY A 273 -12.19 3.27 -19.40
C GLY A 273 -12.31 4.70 -19.92
N GLU A 274 -11.21 5.32 -20.35
CA GLU A 274 -11.16 6.69 -20.88
C GLU A 274 -10.17 6.80 -22.04
N GLU A 275 -10.47 7.71 -22.96
CA GLU A 275 -9.62 7.98 -24.12
C GLU A 275 -8.35 8.75 -23.71
N PRO A 276 -7.16 8.34 -24.17
CA PRO A 276 -5.94 9.10 -23.90
C PRO A 276 -6.02 10.49 -24.52
N GLU A 277 -5.58 11.51 -23.78
CA GLU A 277 -5.52 12.90 -24.26
C GLU A 277 -4.49 13.07 -25.39
N ALA A 278 -3.39 12.33 -25.30
CA ALA A 278 -2.39 12.26 -26.35
C ALA A 278 -1.95 10.82 -26.58
N LEU A 279 -1.79 10.46 -27.85
CA LEU A 279 -1.20 9.19 -28.25
C LEU A 279 -0.15 9.45 -29.33
N VAL A 280 1.07 8.98 -29.11
CA VAL A 280 2.15 9.07 -30.08
C VAL A 280 2.70 7.68 -30.32
N TYR A 281 2.47 7.14 -31.51
CA TYR A 281 3.02 5.87 -31.92
C TYR A 281 4.37 6.04 -32.64
N GLU A 282 5.41 5.36 -32.16
CA GLU A 282 6.73 5.31 -32.79
C GLU A 282 6.98 3.90 -33.33
N GLU A 283 6.77 3.75 -34.63
CA GLU A 283 6.84 2.47 -35.34
C GLU A 283 8.21 1.80 -35.23
N LYS A 284 9.30 2.59 -35.28
CA LYS A 284 10.68 2.06 -35.23
C LYS A 284 10.97 1.34 -33.92
N SER A 285 10.50 1.91 -32.81
CA SER A 285 10.64 1.30 -31.47
C SER A 285 9.49 0.38 -31.10
N LYS A 286 8.40 0.38 -31.88
CA LYS A 286 7.15 -0.32 -31.58
C LYS A 286 6.59 0.07 -30.20
N VAL A 287 6.59 1.38 -29.94
CA VAL A 287 6.15 1.97 -28.67
C VAL A 287 5.02 2.94 -28.94
N ALA A 288 3.92 2.80 -28.21
CA ALA A 288 2.90 3.85 -28.08
C ALA A 288 3.13 4.61 -26.78
N LEU A 289 3.33 5.92 -26.89
CA LEU A 289 3.35 6.83 -25.75
C LEU A 289 1.93 7.36 -25.57
N VAL A 290 1.37 7.16 -24.39
CA VAL A 290 -0.01 7.55 -24.07
C VAL A 290 0.00 8.49 -22.90
N SER A 291 -0.78 9.57 -22.98
CA SER A 291 -0.96 10.54 -21.91
C SER A 291 -2.42 10.64 -21.54
N PHE A 292 -2.72 10.74 -20.24
CA PHE A 292 -4.08 10.82 -19.72
C PHE A 292 -4.32 12.13 -19.00
N ARG A 293 -5.60 12.54 -18.93
CA ARG A 293 -6.01 13.69 -18.13
C ARG A 293 -5.64 13.45 -16.66
N PRO A 294 -5.24 14.50 -15.91
CA PRO A 294 -5.09 14.34 -14.48
C PRO A 294 -6.48 14.09 -13.90
N ASP A 295 -6.58 13.26 -12.87
CA ASP A 295 -7.84 13.12 -12.16
C ASP A 295 -8.16 14.50 -11.52
N HIS A 296 -9.34 15.05 -11.82
CA HIS A 296 -9.77 16.38 -11.37
C HIS A 296 -9.72 16.58 -9.83
N ASP A 297 -9.61 15.49 -9.08
CA ASP A 297 -9.54 15.43 -7.61
C ASP A 297 -8.11 15.21 -7.08
N GLN A 298 -7.05 15.42 -7.88
CA GLN A 298 -5.74 15.67 -7.27
C GLN A 298 -5.84 16.99 -6.51
N HIS A 299 -6.25 16.91 -5.24
CA HIS A 299 -5.87 17.91 -4.25
C HIS A 299 -4.36 18.02 -4.36
N HIS A 300 -3.89 19.01 -5.11
CA HIS A 300 -2.53 19.46 -5.05
C HIS A 300 -2.30 19.85 -3.58
N LEU A 301 -1.74 18.91 -2.80
CA LEU A 301 -0.81 19.31 -1.75
C LEU A 301 0.08 20.34 -2.45
N GLY A 302 0.03 21.60 -2.00
CA GLY A 302 0.52 22.74 -2.78
C GLY A 302 1.88 22.42 -3.42
N ASP A 303 2.11 22.88 -4.65
CA ASP A 303 3.22 22.49 -5.55
C ASP A 303 4.64 22.40 -4.92
N GLY A 304 4.85 22.86 -3.68
CA GLY A 304 6.09 22.72 -2.92
C GLY A 304 6.24 21.45 -2.05
N ASP A 305 5.18 20.69 -1.73
CA ASP A 305 5.22 19.71 -0.62
C ASP A 305 4.99 18.24 -1.02
N ALA A 306 4.71 17.95 -2.30
CA ALA A 306 4.43 16.58 -2.73
C ALA A 306 5.72 15.73 -2.84
N LEU A 307 5.95 14.85 -1.85
CA LEU A 307 7.08 13.91 -1.81
C LEU A 307 7.10 12.98 -3.06
N LEU A 308 5.91 12.59 -3.51
CA LEU A 308 5.68 11.69 -4.63
C LEU A 308 4.46 12.18 -5.43
N TRP A 309 4.58 12.12 -6.76
CA TRP A 309 3.48 12.41 -7.67
C TRP A 309 2.74 11.11 -8.00
N ASP A 310 1.45 11.05 -7.67
CA ASP A 310 0.62 9.97 -8.15
C ASP A 310 0.37 10.10 -9.65
N VAL A 311 0.40 8.97 -10.35
CA VAL A 311 0.08 8.92 -11.78
C VAL A 311 -1.45 8.92 -11.95
N PRO A 312 -1.99 9.40 -13.09
CA PRO A 312 -3.42 9.31 -13.37
C PRO A 312 -3.98 7.89 -13.18
N ALA A 313 -5.22 7.78 -12.72
CA ALA A 313 -5.88 6.50 -12.48
C ALA A 313 -5.85 5.57 -13.72
N ALA A 314 -5.92 6.11 -14.93
CA ALA A 314 -5.73 5.35 -16.16
C ALA A 314 -4.39 4.60 -16.23
N ILE A 315 -3.29 5.20 -15.79
CA ILE A 315 -1.96 4.57 -15.79
C ILE A 315 -1.91 3.42 -14.80
N HIS A 316 -2.51 3.60 -13.61
CA HIS A 316 -2.68 2.50 -12.65
C HIS A 316 -3.48 1.35 -13.27
N ARG A 317 -4.58 1.65 -13.97
CA ARG A 317 -5.40 0.65 -14.67
C ARG A 317 -4.60 -0.09 -15.75
N LEU A 318 -3.81 0.61 -16.56
CA LEU A 318 -2.90 -0.01 -17.54
C LEU A 318 -1.95 -1.02 -16.88
N HIS A 319 -1.36 -0.65 -15.74
CA HIS A 319 -0.40 -1.49 -15.03
C HIS A 319 -1.08 -2.70 -14.33
N MET A 320 -2.30 -2.49 -13.80
CA MET A 320 -3.10 -3.55 -13.17
C MET A 320 -3.67 -4.55 -14.17
N PHE A 321 -3.94 -4.15 -15.42
CA PHE A 321 -4.52 -5.02 -16.44
C PHE A 321 -3.67 -6.28 -16.66
N GLY A 322 -2.34 -6.15 -16.58
CA GLY A 322 -1.41 -7.28 -16.68
C GLY A 322 -1.40 -8.22 -15.48
N SER A 323 -2.06 -7.89 -14.35
CA SER A 323 -2.09 -8.69 -13.11
C SER A 323 -0.70 -9.20 -12.67
N GLY A 324 0.36 -8.41 -12.86
CA GLY A 324 1.74 -8.80 -12.55
C GLY A 324 2.47 -9.59 -13.65
N ARG A 325 1.78 -9.98 -14.74
CA ARG A 325 2.42 -10.61 -15.89
C ARG A 325 3.15 -9.58 -16.73
N TYR A 326 4.32 -9.96 -17.23
CA TYR A 326 5.08 -9.12 -18.16
C TYR A 326 4.39 -8.96 -19.52
N ARG A 327 3.57 -9.95 -19.91
CA ARG A 327 2.78 -9.95 -21.14
C ARG A 327 1.35 -10.41 -20.87
N PHE A 328 0.39 -9.83 -21.56
CA PHE A 328 -1.03 -10.15 -21.44
C PHE A 328 -1.76 -9.89 -22.75
N LEU A 329 -2.92 -10.53 -22.93
CA LEU A 329 -3.76 -10.41 -24.12
C LEU A 329 -4.92 -9.45 -23.84
N VAL A 330 -5.22 -8.59 -24.81
CA VAL A 330 -6.33 -7.64 -24.73
C VAL A 330 -7.21 -7.78 -25.97
N GLU A 331 -8.52 -7.90 -25.76
CA GLU A 331 -9.50 -7.87 -26.85
C GLU A 331 -9.71 -6.43 -27.30
N LYS A 332 -9.55 -6.16 -28.61
CA LYS A 332 -9.72 -4.81 -29.16
C LYS A 332 -11.14 -4.32 -29.04
N THR A 333 -12.09 -5.20 -29.38
CA THR A 333 -13.52 -4.89 -29.36
C THR A 333 -14.27 -6.18 -29.06
N PRO A 334 -15.14 -6.23 -28.03
CA PRO A 334 -15.88 -7.45 -27.71
C PRO A 334 -16.91 -7.84 -28.78
N SER A 335 -17.19 -6.97 -29.75
CA SER A 335 -18.18 -7.19 -30.82
C SER A 335 -17.60 -7.71 -32.13
N ARG A 336 -16.27 -7.76 -32.29
CA ARG A 336 -15.61 -8.21 -33.52
C ARG A 336 -14.73 -9.42 -33.24
N GLU A 337 -14.75 -10.41 -34.15
CA GLU A 337 -13.86 -11.58 -34.16
C GLU A 337 -12.41 -11.20 -34.53
N GLU A 338 -11.88 -10.14 -33.92
CA GLU A 338 -10.48 -9.75 -34.09
C GLU A 338 -9.61 -10.53 -33.09
N ALA A 339 -8.45 -11.01 -33.54
CA ALA A 339 -7.52 -11.70 -32.67
C ALA A 339 -7.05 -10.76 -31.53
N PRO A 340 -6.91 -11.26 -30.30
CA PRO A 340 -6.45 -10.45 -29.17
C PRO A 340 -5.03 -9.95 -29.40
N VAL A 341 -4.75 -8.73 -28.93
CA VAL A 341 -3.44 -8.10 -29.04
C VAL A 341 -2.59 -8.47 -27.82
N GLU A 342 -1.40 -9.03 -28.04
CA GLU A 342 -0.42 -9.24 -26.98
C GLU A 342 0.23 -7.90 -26.62
N LEU A 343 0.04 -7.47 -25.38
CA LEU A 343 0.68 -6.27 -24.84
C LEU A 343 1.71 -6.64 -23.78
N PHE A 344 2.70 -5.78 -23.63
CA PHE A 344 3.65 -5.84 -22.53
C PHE A 344 3.21 -4.93 -21.40
N LYS A 345 3.70 -5.25 -20.20
CA LYS A 345 3.53 -4.39 -19.02
C LYS A 345 3.98 -2.95 -19.34
N PRO A 346 3.11 -1.94 -19.12
CA PRO A 346 3.44 -0.55 -19.38
C PRO A 346 4.71 -0.14 -18.63
N LEU A 347 5.54 0.66 -19.29
CA LEU A 347 6.68 1.31 -18.68
C LEU A 347 6.29 2.74 -18.29
N GLN A 348 6.50 3.11 -17.04
CA GLN A 348 6.23 4.45 -16.53
C GLN A 348 7.55 5.11 -16.10
N PRO A 349 7.82 6.38 -16.49
CA PRO A 349 9.08 7.11 -16.21
C PRO A 349 9.54 7.15 -14.75
N PHE A 350 8.59 7.16 -13.83
CA PHE A 350 8.78 7.27 -12.38
C PHE A 350 8.56 5.93 -11.66
N LEU A 351 8.70 4.80 -12.35
CA LEU A 351 8.71 3.49 -11.71
C LEU A 351 9.87 3.46 -10.69
N LEU A 352 9.52 3.45 -9.40
CA LEU A 352 10.49 3.47 -8.34
C LEU A 352 11.23 2.15 -8.26
N SER A 353 12.52 2.23 -7.96
CA SER A 353 13.38 1.07 -7.79
C SER A 353 14.00 1.11 -6.41
N TRP A 354 13.63 0.15 -5.59
CA TRP A 354 14.03 0.06 -4.20
C TRP A 354 15.12 -0.98 -4.05
N GLU A 355 16.14 -0.68 -3.26
CA GLU A 355 17.08 -1.69 -2.80
C GLU A 355 16.63 -2.16 -1.42
N VAL A 356 16.40 -3.47 -1.31
CA VAL A 356 16.09 -4.10 -0.01
C VAL A 356 17.37 -4.09 0.81
N LEU A 357 17.41 -3.24 1.83
CA LEU A 357 18.48 -3.24 2.80
C LEU A 357 18.24 -4.40 3.76
N SER A 358 18.80 -5.57 3.45
CA SER A 358 18.88 -6.63 4.45
C SER A 358 19.95 -6.26 5.48
N HIS A 359 19.58 -6.31 6.77
CA HIS A 359 20.57 -6.11 7.83
C HIS A 359 21.66 -7.19 7.72
N PRO A 360 22.95 -6.83 7.79
CA PRO A 360 24.07 -7.76 7.65
C PRO A 360 24.18 -8.81 8.78
N GLY A 361 23.23 -8.85 9.72
CA GLY A 361 23.24 -9.72 10.90
C GLY A 361 22.63 -11.11 10.71
N SER A 362 21.90 -11.39 9.63
CA SER A 362 21.23 -12.68 9.43
C SER A 362 22.09 -13.70 8.68
N GLY A 363 23.11 -14.23 9.37
CA GLY A 363 23.54 -15.63 9.21
C GLY A 363 24.43 -15.99 8.00
N GLY A 364 25.73 -16.09 8.27
CA GLY A 364 26.67 -16.95 7.52
C GLY A 364 27.94 -16.24 7.08
N ARG A 365 29.04 -16.44 7.83
CA ARG A 365 30.39 -16.18 7.33
C ARG A 365 30.55 -16.90 5.96
N ASP A 366 31.04 -16.18 4.96
CA ASP A 366 31.47 -16.65 3.63
C ASP A 366 30.49 -16.62 2.44
N LYS A 367 29.26 -16.11 2.56
CA LYS A 367 28.47 -15.81 1.35
C LYS A 367 28.97 -14.52 0.69
N LYS A 368 29.63 -14.66 -0.47
CA LYS A 368 29.96 -13.58 -1.42
C LYS A 368 28.85 -12.52 -1.39
N LYS A 369 29.21 -11.25 -1.22
CA LYS A 369 28.31 -10.07 -1.26
C LYS A 369 27.30 -10.20 -2.40
N SER A 370 26.14 -10.78 -2.14
CA SER A 370 25.05 -10.82 -3.11
C SER A 370 24.58 -9.39 -3.27
N LYS A 371 24.40 -8.94 -4.52
CA LYS A 371 23.80 -7.63 -4.76
C LYS A 371 22.48 -7.55 -4.01
N PRO A 372 22.17 -6.43 -3.33
CA PRO A 372 20.90 -6.27 -2.64
C PRO A 372 19.76 -6.55 -3.62
N MET A 373 18.72 -7.23 -3.12
CA MET A 373 17.53 -7.51 -3.92
C MET A 373 16.92 -6.17 -4.33
N THR A 374 16.73 -5.96 -5.64
CA THR A 374 16.09 -4.76 -6.15
C THR A 374 14.63 -5.06 -6.48
N VAL A 375 13.70 -4.32 -5.90
CA VAL A 375 12.27 -4.38 -6.23
C VAL A 375 11.90 -3.15 -7.05
N ARG A 376 11.05 -3.31 -8.07
CA ARG A 376 10.52 -2.19 -8.86
C ARG A 376 9.00 -2.15 -8.76
N GLY A 377 8.44 -0.97 -8.52
CA GLY A 377 7.01 -0.75 -8.38
C GLY A 377 6.63 0.70 -8.64
N MET A 378 5.37 0.96 -8.95
CA MET A 378 4.83 2.33 -8.90
C MET A 378 4.43 2.62 -7.46
N CYS A 379 4.40 3.89 -7.07
CA CYS A 379 3.62 4.29 -5.90
C CYS A 379 2.15 4.07 -6.22
N ASP A 380 1.67 2.87 -5.95
CA ASP A 380 0.27 2.51 -6.03
C ASP A 380 -0.16 1.87 -4.71
N TRP A 381 -1.47 1.75 -4.51
CA TRP A 381 -2.03 1.15 -3.30
C TRP A 381 -1.73 -0.35 -3.15
N ARG A 382 -1.27 -1.03 -4.23
CA ARG A 382 -0.87 -2.46 -4.21
C ARG A 382 0.60 -2.64 -3.90
N ASN A 383 1.34 -1.56 -3.66
CA ASN A 383 2.77 -1.65 -3.59
C ASN A 383 3.15 -2.50 -2.37
N PRO A 384 3.88 -3.63 -2.55
CA PRO A 384 4.43 -4.42 -1.44
C PRO A 384 5.47 -3.66 -0.58
N LEU A 385 5.67 -2.38 -0.90
CA LEU A 385 6.67 -1.47 -0.42
C LEU A 385 5.85 -0.35 0.19
N GLY A 386 5.68 -0.41 1.52
CA GLY A 386 4.74 0.42 2.27
C GLY A 386 5.07 1.91 2.32
N TYR A 387 5.26 2.44 3.52
CA TYR A 387 5.15 3.88 3.80
C TYR A 387 6.32 4.73 3.26
N ALA A 388 6.08 5.68 2.34
CA ALA A 388 7.09 6.63 1.87
C ALA A 388 7.38 7.77 2.86
N CYS A 389 8.63 7.89 3.33
CA CYS A 389 9.11 8.99 4.18
C CYS A 389 10.24 9.79 3.53
N HIS A 390 10.29 11.09 3.85
CA HIS A 390 11.49 11.90 3.62
C HIS A 390 12.55 11.51 4.65
N ALA A 391 13.75 11.17 4.20
CA ALA A 391 14.83 10.78 5.10
C ALA A 391 15.79 11.94 5.43
N ASP A 392 15.81 13.00 4.62
CA ASP A 392 16.76 14.11 4.77
C ASP A 392 16.18 15.43 4.23
N ASP A 393 15.78 16.33 5.13
CA ASP A 393 15.22 17.65 4.79
C ASP A 393 16.19 18.60 4.07
N SER A 394 17.48 18.24 4.00
CA SER A 394 18.48 19.00 3.25
C SER A 394 18.55 18.62 1.77
N LEU A 395 17.92 17.53 1.36
CA LEU A 395 17.89 17.04 -0.01
C LEU A 395 16.50 17.21 -0.64
N PRO A 396 16.40 17.29 -1.99
CA PRO A 396 15.10 17.26 -2.66
C PRO A 396 14.38 15.94 -2.36
N ALA A 397 13.06 16.01 -2.13
CA ALA A 397 12.18 14.85 -1.94
C ALA A 397 12.35 13.74 -3.00
N THR A 398 12.75 14.13 -4.21
CA THR A 398 12.99 13.22 -5.34
C THR A 398 14.25 12.37 -5.19
N GLU A 399 15.17 12.72 -4.29
CA GLU A 399 16.49 12.10 -4.14
C GLU A 399 16.59 11.12 -2.96
N PHE A 400 15.78 11.28 -1.92
CA PHE A 400 15.80 10.42 -0.73
C PHE A 400 14.40 10.10 -0.20
N VAL A 401 13.83 9.02 -0.73
CA VAL A 401 12.60 8.41 -0.18
C VAL A 401 12.96 7.12 0.53
N GLY A 402 12.59 7.01 1.80
CA GLY A 402 12.61 5.76 2.56
C GLY A 402 11.25 5.09 2.51
N CYS A 403 11.20 3.76 2.56
CA CYS A 403 9.94 3.02 2.59
C CYS A 403 9.97 1.85 3.58
N CYS A 404 8.99 1.73 4.48
CA CYS A 404 8.83 0.52 5.29
C CYS A 404 8.09 -0.55 4.49
N ALA A 405 8.74 -1.66 4.16
CA ALA A 405 8.09 -2.76 3.43
C ALA A 405 6.96 -3.37 4.27
N SER A 406 5.75 -3.55 3.71
CA SER A 406 4.71 -4.33 4.39
C SER A 406 5.01 -5.83 4.22
N ILE A 407 4.74 -6.60 5.28
CA ILE A 407 5.14 -8.03 5.39
C ILE A 407 4.56 -8.87 4.24
N GLN A 408 3.35 -8.53 3.75
CA GLN A 408 2.62 -9.32 2.75
C GLN A 408 3.28 -9.32 1.36
N GLY A 409 4.14 -8.34 1.09
CA GLY A 409 4.69 -8.08 -0.23
C GLY A 409 5.99 -8.80 -0.59
N LEU A 410 6.80 -9.13 0.42
CA LEU A 410 8.14 -9.70 0.21
C LEU A 410 8.11 -11.23 0.13
N GLU A 411 7.10 -11.88 0.70
CA GLU A 411 7.04 -13.34 0.81
C GLU A 411 6.56 -14.03 -0.48
N GLY A 412 5.76 -13.36 -1.31
CA GLY A 412 5.20 -13.93 -2.55
C GLY A 412 6.11 -13.89 -3.78
N GLY A 413 7.26 -13.20 -3.71
CA GLY A 413 8.16 -12.98 -4.86
C GLY A 413 9.31 -13.97 -4.99
N ALA A 414 9.46 -14.88 -4.03
CA ALA A 414 10.65 -15.75 -3.91
C ALA A 414 10.33 -17.25 -3.73
N GLN A 415 9.13 -17.71 -4.10
CA GLN A 415 8.80 -19.14 -4.21
C GLN A 415 8.64 -19.57 -5.67
#